data_AF-A0A641CEE1-F1
#
_entry.id   AF-A0A641CEE1-F1
#
_cell.length_a   1.000
_cell.length_b   1.000
_cell.length_c   1.000
_cell.angle_alpha   90.00
_cell.angle_beta   90.00
_cell.angle_gamma   90.00
#
_symmetry.space_group_name_H-M   'P 1'
#
loop_
_entity.id
_entity.type
_entity.pdbx_description
1 polymer ?
#
loop_
_entity_poly.entity_id
_entity_poly.type
_entity_poly.pdbx_seq_one_letter_code
_entity_poly.pdbx_strand_id
1 'polypeptide(L)'
;LYNLPFTVLCEVHKNWYKTPNAAPRVFDTGGHQTGAAIILGFGRSTDYDGFPYCDIGGANRRVNENASLEKMVMGMRVKSEQSTCSVSNGHISSETKTTWSCIQNTAIIRIGGQTTAGLRHLFGHVRNFRIWHKALTDAQVGESI
;
A
#
# COMPACT_ATOMS: atom_id res chain seq x y z
N LEU A 1 4.90 13.98 -2.24
CA LEU A 1 5.75 12.97 -1.58
C LEU A 1 7.22 13.31 -1.79
N TYR A 2 7.67 14.51 -1.40
CA TYR A 2 9.04 14.92 -1.73
C TYR A 2 10.07 14.29 -0.80
N ASN A 3 9.78 14.29 0.50
CA ASN A 3 10.59 13.70 1.56
C ASN A 3 9.72 12.94 2.57
N LEU A 4 10.37 12.19 3.46
CA LEU A 4 9.77 11.66 4.69
C LEU A 4 9.48 12.80 5.69
N PRO A 5 8.49 12.65 6.58
CA PRO A 5 7.54 11.52 6.69
C PRO A 5 6.31 11.69 5.79
N PHE A 6 5.57 10.60 5.61
CA PHE A 6 4.26 10.63 4.96
C PHE A 6 3.36 9.46 5.37
N THR A 7 2.07 9.57 5.04
CA THR A 7 1.08 8.49 5.20
C THR A 7 0.16 8.47 3.99
N VAL A 8 -0.24 7.27 3.56
CA VAL A 8 -1.23 7.05 2.50
C VAL A 8 -2.34 6.17 3.08
N LEU A 9 -3.59 6.58 2.91
CA LEU A 9 -4.78 5.80 3.25
C LEU A 9 -5.78 5.81 2.10
N CYS A 10 -6.48 4.72 1.89
CA CYS A 10 -7.61 4.63 0.97
C CYS A 10 -8.57 3.52 1.40
N GLU A 11 -9.84 3.65 1.02
CA GLU A 11 -10.80 2.55 1.09
C GLU A 11 -10.69 1.71 -0.19
N VAL A 12 -10.70 0.39 -0.04
CA VAL A 12 -10.60 -0.55 -1.15
C VAL A 12 -11.69 -1.58 -1.05
N HIS A 13 -12.45 -1.72 -2.14
CA HIS A 13 -13.49 -2.73 -2.29
C HIS A 13 -13.09 -3.68 -3.42
N LYS A 14 -12.73 -4.92 -3.09
CA LYS A 14 -12.44 -5.99 -4.05
C LYS A 14 -13.67 -6.88 -4.27
N ASN A 15 -13.83 -7.40 -5.48
CA ASN A 15 -14.93 -8.31 -5.86
C ASN A 15 -14.43 -9.75 -6.09
N TRP A 16 -13.37 -10.13 -5.37
CA TRP A 16 -12.71 -11.43 -5.53
C TRP A 16 -12.19 -11.95 -4.19
N TYR A 17 -12.26 -13.27 -4.04
CA TYR A 17 -11.74 -14.02 -2.89
C TYR A 17 -10.34 -14.58 -3.16
N LYS A 18 -9.99 -14.80 -4.44
CA LYS A 18 -8.68 -15.25 -4.90
C LYS A 18 -8.02 -14.16 -5.73
N THR A 19 -6.74 -13.92 -5.53
CA THR A 19 -6.00 -12.89 -6.26
C THR A 19 -6.10 -13.14 -7.77
N PRO A 20 -6.64 -12.19 -8.55
CA PRO A 20 -6.91 -12.39 -9.98
C PRO A 20 -5.65 -12.32 -10.84
N ASN A 21 -4.54 -11.83 -10.27
CA ASN A 21 -3.23 -11.74 -10.92
C ASN A 21 -2.13 -11.80 -9.86
N ALA A 22 -0.88 -11.61 -10.27
CA ALA A 22 0.28 -11.86 -9.43
C ALA A 22 0.36 -10.97 -8.17
N ALA A 23 -0.09 -9.72 -8.26
CA ALA A 23 -0.08 -8.76 -7.15
C ALA A 23 -0.90 -7.51 -7.50
N PRO A 24 -2.23 -7.52 -7.33
CA PRO A 24 -3.09 -6.39 -7.64
C PRO A 24 -2.64 -5.14 -6.88
N ARG A 25 -2.40 -4.03 -7.60
CA ARG A 25 -1.95 -2.76 -7.00
C ARG A 25 -3.12 -1.82 -6.80
N VAL A 26 -3.24 -1.33 -5.58
CA VAL A 26 -4.16 -0.27 -5.20
C VAL A 26 -3.51 1.07 -5.49
N PHE A 27 -2.24 1.22 -5.10
CA PHE A 27 -1.42 2.40 -5.35
C PHE A 27 0.02 1.96 -5.67
N ASP A 28 0.61 2.59 -6.67
CA ASP A 28 1.97 2.34 -7.15
C ASP A 28 2.61 3.66 -7.58
N THR A 29 3.93 3.76 -7.41
CA THR A 29 4.72 4.83 -8.01
C THR A 29 5.74 4.30 -9.00
N GLY A 30 5.93 5.02 -10.11
CA GLY A 30 6.93 4.71 -11.14
C GLY A 30 7.81 5.92 -11.48
N GLY A 31 8.82 5.73 -12.34
CA GLY A 31 9.54 6.84 -12.99
C GLY A 31 10.49 7.66 -12.10
N HIS A 32 10.91 7.16 -10.94
CA HIS A 32 11.79 7.90 -10.02
C HIS A 32 13.03 7.12 -9.56
N GLN A 33 12.95 5.81 -9.34
CA GLN A 33 14.11 4.96 -9.03
C GLN A 33 13.75 3.48 -9.26
N THR A 34 14.66 2.73 -9.90
CA THR A 34 14.48 1.28 -10.10
C THR A 34 14.42 0.55 -8.75
N GLY A 35 13.36 -0.24 -8.55
CA GLY A 35 13.19 -1.04 -7.33
C GLY A 35 12.74 -0.28 -6.09
N ALA A 36 12.43 1.02 -6.21
CA ALA A 36 12.04 1.86 -5.07
C ALA A 36 10.59 2.37 -5.14
N ALA A 37 9.74 1.69 -5.91
CA ALA A 37 8.32 2.00 -5.99
C ALA A 37 7.67 1.99 -4.60
N ILE A 38 6.80 2.97 -4.35
CA ILE A 38 5.89 2.98 -3.21
C ILE A 38 4.66 2.20 -3.64
N ILE A 39 4.37 1.12 -2.91
CA ILE A 39 3.37 0.13 -3.27
C ILE A 39 2.38 -0.02 -2.12
N LEU A 40 1.10 0.00 -2.47
CA LEU A 40 0.01 -0.55 -1.69
C LEU A 40 -0.77 -1.53 -2.58
N GLY A 41 -1.04 -2.73 -2.08
CA GLY A 41 -1.74 -3.72 -2.88
C GLY A 41 -2.11 -4.98 -2.12
N PHE A 42 -2.46 -6.00 -2.88
CA PHE A 42 -2.82 -7.32 -2.34
C PHE A 42 -1.77 -8.37 -2.71
N GLY A 43 -1.38 -9.14 -1.71
CA GLY A 43 -0.42 -10.23 -1.87
C GLY A 43 -1.12 -11.55 -2.14
N ARG A 44 -0.39 -12.44 -2.82
CA ARG A 44 -0.82 -13.80 -3.11
C ARG A 44 -0.20 -14.80 -2.15
N SER A 45 -1.00 -15.71 -1.61
CA SER A 45 -0.57 -16.77 -0.70
C SER A 45 -1.45 -18.02 -0.85
N THR A 46 -0.97 -19.19 -0.42
CA THR A 46 -1.80 -20.40 -0.32
C THR A 46 -2.76 -20.34 0.86
N ASP A 47 -2.30 -19.79 1.99
CA ASP A 47 -3.00 -19.89 3.28
C ASP A 47 -3.82 -18.63 3.60
N TYR A 48 -3.40 -17.49 3.08
CA TYR A 48 -3.97 -16.17 3.36
C TYR A 48 -4.03 -15.31 2.09
N ASP A 49 -4.57 -15.83 0.99
CA ASP A 49 -4.62 -15.13 -0.29
C ASP A 49 -5.40 -13.80 -0.22
N GLY A 50 -4.92 -12.77 -0.91
CA GLY A 50 -5.59 -11.46 -0.93
C GLY A 50 -5.31 -10.58 0.29
N PHE A 51 -4.22 -10.83 1.02
CA PHE A 51 -3.80 -10.00 2.14
C PHE A 51 -3.36 -8.60 1.71
N PRO A 52 -3.79 -7.52 2.40
CA PRO A 52 -3.26 -6.19 2.19
C PRO A 52 -1.78 -6.10 2.58
N TYR A 53 -1.00 -5.41 1.77
CA TYR A 53 0.41 -5.17 2.03
C TYR A 53 0.88 -3.85 1.46
N CYS A 54 2.02 -3.40 1.98
CA CYS A 54 2.75 -2.26 1.48
C CYS A 54 4.21 -2.65 1.20
N ASP A 55 4.86 -1.95 0.27
CA ASP A 55 6.30 -2.05 0.01
C ASP A 55 6.85 -0.68 -0.39
N ILE A 56 8.05 -0.37 0.09
CA ILE A 56 8.75 0.86 -0.24
C ILE A 56 10.24 0.61 -0.03
N GLY A 57 11.06 0.72 -1.09
CA GLY A 57 12.51 0.51 -1.00
C GLY A 57 12.92 -0.83 -0.33
N GLY A 58 12.16 -1.90 -0.60
CA GLY A 58 12.37 -3.25 -0.06
C GLY A 58 11.74 -3.52 1.31
N ALA A 59 11.12 -2.50 1.92
CA ALA A 59 10.46 -2.62 3.22
C ALA A 59 9.04 -3.15 3.08
N ASN A 60 8.91 -4.46 2.85
CA ASN A 60 7.62 -5.13 2.73
C ASN A 60 6.95 -5.34 4.11
N ARG A 61 5.69 -4.92 4.24
CA ARG A 61 4.85 -5.16 5.42
C ARG A 61 3.43 -5.55 5.04
N ARG A 62 2.79 -6.36 5.89
CA ARG A 62 1.54 -7.08 5.56
C ARG A 62 0.59 -7.07 6.75
N VAL A 63 -0.70 -7.17 6.47
CA VAL A 63 -1.75 -7.44 7.47
C VAL A 63 -2.51 -8.67 6.97
N ASN A 64 -2.07 -9.86 7.39
CA ASN A 64 -2.61 -11.13 6.88
C ASN A 64 -4.03 -11.40 7.43
N GLU A 65 -4.36 -10.81 8.58
CA GLU A 65 -5.63 -10.91 9.28
C GLU A 65 -6.82 -10.48 8.41
N ASN A 66 -6.56 -9.60 7.42
CA ASN A 66 -7.60 -9.02 6.58
C ASN A 66 -7.68 -9.63 5.17
N ALA A 67 -6.99 -10.75 4.91
CA ALA A 67 -6.95 -11.38 3.59
C ALA A 67 -8.34 -11.75 3.03
N SER A 68 -9.24 -12.21 3.90
CA SER A 68 -10.61 -12.62 3.54
C SER A 68 -11.57 -11.46 3.31
N LEU A 69 -11.22 -10.24 3.70
CA LEU A 69 -12.13 -9.09 3.62
C LEU A 69 -12.33 -8.62 2.19
N GLU A 70 -13.55 -8.25 1.81
CA GLU A 70 -13.82 -7.62 0.51
C GLU A 70 -13.70 -6.10 0.57
N LYS A 71 -13.98 -5.51 1.72
CA LYS A 71 -13.92 -4.08 1.97
C LYS A 71 -12.96 -3.82 3.12
N MET A 72 -12.04 -2.90 2.94
CA MET A 72 -11.16 -2.46 4.01
C MET A 72 -10.61 -1.06 3.73
N VAL A 73 -10.27 -0.33 4.78
CA VAL A 73 -9.27 0.73 4.70
C VAL A 73 -7.91 0.07 4.55
N MET A 74 -7.08 0.55 3.63
CA MET A 74 -5.70 0.13 3.41
C MET A 74 -4.78 1.33 3.45
N GLY A 75 -3.53 1.10 3.86
CA GLY A 75 -2.52 2.14 3.73
C GLY A 75 -1.13 1.76 4.20
N MET A 76 -0.31 2.80 4.28
CA MET A 76 1.03 2.74 4.84
C MET A 76 1.38 4.04 5.55
N ARG A 77 2.23 3.93 6.56
CA ARG A 77 2.85 5.09 7.23
C ARG A 77 4.35 4.94 7.16
N VAL A 78 5.04 6.02 6.76
CA VAL A 78 6.49 6.10 6.76
C VAL A 78 6.93 7.27 7.65
N LYS A 79 7.73 6.96 8.67
CA LYS A 79 8.24 7.93 9.65
C LYS A 79 9.53 8.59 9.17
N SER A 80 9.94 9.67 9.83
CA SER A 80 11.14 10.46 9.49
C SER A 80 12.43 9.63 9.51
N GLU A 81 12.49 8.64 10.40
CA GLU A 81 13.60 7.73 10.59
C GLU A 81 13.52 6.48 9.70
N GLN A 82 12.70 6.53 8.64
CA GLN A 82 12.53 5.46 7.63
C GLN A 82 11.83 4.19 8.14
N SER A 83 11.24 4.21 9.32
CA SER A 83 10.37 3.10 9.76
C SER A 83 9.05 3.14 8.99
N THR A 84 8.62 2.00 8.44
CA THR A 84 7.35 1.85 7.73
C THR A 84 6.53 0.67 8.24
N CYS A 85 5.20 0.82 8.20
CA CYS A 85 4.22 -0.23 8.46
C CYS A 85 3.10 -0.23 7.40
N SER A 86 2.47 -1.38 7.25
CA SER A 86 1.20 -1.52 6.53
C SER A 86 0.05 -1.36 7.53
N VAL A 87 -1.03 -0.73 7.10
CA VAL A 87 -2.26 -0.58 7.90
C VAL A 87 -3.45 -1.10 7.14
N SER A 88 -4.37 -1.76 7.85
CA SER A 88 -5.65 -2.17 7.27
C SER A 88 -6.71 -2.44 8.34
N ASN A 89 -7.89 -1.82 8.23
CA ASN A 89 -8.99 -1.85 9.23
C ASN A 89 -8.51 -1.92 10.69
N GLY A 90 -7.82 -0.89 11.17
CA GLY A 90 -7.33 -0.83 12.55
C GLY A 90 -6.10 -1.69 12.87
N HIS A 91 -5.74 -2.68 12.04
CA HIS A 91 -4.52 -3.46 12.21
C HIS A 91 -3.31 -2.71 11.66
N ILE A 92 -2.25 -2.63 12.46
CA ILE A 92 -0.97 -2.03 12.11
C ILE A 92 0.08 -3.14 12.19
N SER A 93 0.78 -3.39 11.08
CA SER A 93 1.86 -4.37 11.06
C SER A 93 3.04 -3.92 11.95
N SER A 94 3.95 -4.84 12.25
CA SER A 94 5.27 -4.45 12.77
C SER A 94 6.01 -3.49 11.79
N GLU A 95 6.93 -2.70 12.32
CA GLU A 95 7.69 -1.72 11.54
C GLU A 95 8.99 -2.30 10.99
N THR A 96 9.38 -1.96 9.76
CA THR A 96 10.72 -2.23 9.21
C THR A 96 11.31 -0.96 8.61
N LYS A 97 12.63 -0.95 8.37
CA LYS A 97 13.33 0.17 7.76
C LYS A 97 13.26 0.09 6.23
N THR A 98 12.90 1.21 5.60
CA THR A 98 13.03 1.39 4.15
C THR A 98 14.37 2.04 3.80
N THR A 99 14.89 1.70 2.63
CA THR A 99 16.04 2.40 2.02
C THR A 99 15.60 3.61 1.19
N TRP A 100 14.29 3.83 1.06
CA TRP A 100 13.73 4.92 0.28
C TRP A 100 14.01 6.27 0.94
N SER A 101 14.49 7.23 0.14
CA SER A 101 14.89 8.56 0.61
C SER A 101 14.02 9.68 0.04
N CYS A 102 13.63 9.60 -1.24
CA CYS A 102 12.86 10.64 -1.92
C CYS A 102 12.11 10.13 -3.15
N ILE A 103 11.16 10.94 -3.64
CA ILE A 103 10.55 10.79 -4.97
C ILE A 103 11.11 11.87 -5.90
N GLN A 104 11.36 11.52 -7.16
CA GLN A 104 11.81 12.48 -8.16
C GLN A 104 10.62 13.16 -8.86
N ASN A 105 10.85 14.32 -9.48
CA ASN A 105 9.80 15.10 -10.17
C ASN A 105 9.18 14.35 -11.36
N THR A 106 9.91 13.37 -11.90
CA THR A 106 9.45 12.46 -12.96
C THR A 106 8.55 11.34 -12.46
N ALA A 107 8.30 11.28 -11.14
CA ALA A 107 7.48 10.23 -10.56
C ALA A 107 6.04 10.27 -11.05
N ILE A 108 5.50 9.10 -11.33
CA ILE A 108 4.11 8.92 -11.70
C ILE A 108 3.41 8.19 -10.56
N ILE A 109 2.26 8.72 -10.13
CA ILE A 109 1.34 8.03 -9.23
C ILE A 109 0.34 7.24 -10.08
N ARG A 110 0.11 5.98 -9.73
CA ARG A 110 -0.86 5.09 -10.37
C ARG A 110 -1.80 4.55 -9.32
N ILE A 111 -3.09 4.58 -9.60
CA ILE A 111 -4.14 4.06 -8.72
C ILE A 111 -4.85 2.94 -9.49
N GLY A 112 -5.03 1.80 -8.83
CA GLY A 112 -5.68 0.62 -9.42
C GLY A 112 -4.82 -0.19 -10.40
N GLY A 113 -3.50 0.03 -10.44
CA GLY A 113 -2.60 -0.76 -11.29
C GLY A 113 -1.17 -0.26 -11.31
N GLN A 114 -0.31 -0.92 -12.11
CA GLN A 114 1.11 -0.57 -12.24
C GLN A 114 1.52 -0.20 -13.67
N THR A 115 1.07 -0.91 -14.71
CA THR A 115 1.43 -0.60 -16.11
C THR A 115 0.23 -0.84 -17.02
N THR A 116 0.35 -0.47 -18.29
CA THR A 116 -0.66 -0.72 -19.32
C THR A 116 -0.87 -2.21 -19.64
N ALA A 117 0.04 -3.09 -19.24
CA ALA A 117 -0.02 -4.53 -19.53
C ALA A 117 -1.09 -5.29 -18.72
N GLY A 118 -1.77 -4.66 -17.76
CA GLY A 118 -2.85 -5.32 -16.99
C GLY A 118 -2.40 -6.33 -15.92
N LEU A 119 -1.12 -6.72 -15.90
CA LEU A 119 -0.60 -7.82 -15.07
C LEU A 119 -0.75 -7.64 -13.54
N ARG A 120 -1.04 -6.42 -13.10
CA ARG A 120 -1.15 -6.06 -11.68
C ARG A 120 -2.31 -5.09 -11.42
N HIS A 121 -3.32 -5.08 -12.28
CA HIS A 121 -4.48 -4.21 -12.10
C HIS A 121 -5.35 -4.70 -10.93
N LEU A 122 -5.95 -3.73 -10.23
CA LEU A 122 -6.98 -4.02 -9.25
C LEU A 122 -8.29 -4.27 -9.98
N PHE A 123 -8.91 -5.41 -9.69
CA PHE A 123 -10.32 -5.65 -10.01
C PHE A 123 -11.13 -5.27 -8.77
N GLY A 124 -11.75 -4.09 -8.79
CA GLY A 124 -12.39 -3.50 -7.63
C GLY A 124 -12.45 -1.97 -7.71
N HIS A 125 -12.67 -1.34 -6.56
CA HIS A 125 -12.78 0.11 -6.44
C HIS A 125 -11.81 0.65 -5.40
N VAL A 126 -11.16 1.77 -5.72
CA VAL A 126 -10.44 2.61 -4.75
C VAL A 126 -11.30 3.83 -4.46
N ARG A 127 -11.48 4.16 -3.19
CA ARG A 127 -12.26 5.30 -2.71
C ARG A 127 -11.47 6.04 -1.64
N ASN A 128 -11.85 7.30 -1.41
CA ASN A 128 -11.32 8.11 -0.30
C ASN A 128 -9.77 8.09 -0.19
N PHE A 129 -9.10 8.20 -1.36
CA PHE A 129 -7.64 8.15 -1.44
C PHE A 129 -7.04 9.45 -0.91
N ARG A 130 -6.18 9.34 0.11
CA ARG A 130 -5.63 10.46 0.86
C ARG A 130 -4.14 10.27 1.09
N ILE A 131 -3.39 11.37 0.99
CA ILE A 131 -1.95 11.43 1.28
C ILE A 131 -1.70 12.60 2.23
N TRP A 132 -0.89 12.35 3.26
CA TRP A 132 -0.41 13.39 4.18
C TRP A 132 1.11 13.49 4.11
N HIS A 133 1.64 14.71 4.19
CA HIS A 133 3.05 14.95 4.45
C HIS A 133 3.34 14.92 5.97
N LYS A 134 2.89 13.84 6.61
CA LYS A 134 3.00 13.60 8.04
C LYS A 134 2.93 12.09 8.30
N ALA A 135 3.66 11.60 9.30
CA ALA A 135 3.40 10.31 9.90
C ALA A 135 2.20 10.42 10.84
N LEU A 136 1.05 9.89 10.43
CA LEU A 136 -0.16 9.87 11.26
C LEU A 136 0.05 8.99 12.51
N THR A 137 -0.61 9.30 13.63
CA THR A 137 -0.54 8.47 14.85
C THR A 137 -1.28 7.15 14.69
N ASP A 138 -1.09 6.19 15.60
CA ASP A 138 -1.81 4.90 15.56
C ASP A 138 -3.33 5.10 15.59
N ALA A 139 -3.82 6.04 16.40
CA ALA A 139 -5.23 6.40 16.45
C ALA A 139 -5.74 6.98 15.11
N GLN A 140 -4.90 7.69 14.36
CA GLN A 140 -5.26 8.29 13.07
C GLN A 140 -5.22 7.30 11.90
N VAL A 141 -4.32 6.30 11.95
CA VAL A 141 -4.27 5.24 10.92
C VAL A 141 -5.18 4.05 11.26
N GLY A 142 -5.75 4.02 12.46
CA GLY A 142 -6.63 2.97 12.96
C GLY A 142 -8.05 2.99 12.37
N GLU A 143 -8.27 3.68 11.25
CA GLU A 143 -9.57 3.71 10.56
C GLU A 143 -9.97 2.30 10.09
N SER A 144 -11.28 2.02 10.12
CA SER A 144 -11.87 0.75 9.69
C SER A 144 -13.26 0.95 9.08
N ILE A 145 -13.68 -0.03 8.27
CA ILE A 145 -15.01 -0.14 7.67
C ILE A 145 -15.55 -1.56 7.78
#